data_AF-B8C1N7-F1
#
_entry.id   AF-B8C1N7-F1
#
_cell.length_a   1.000
_cell.length_b   1.000
_cell.length_c   1.000
_cell.angle_alpha   90.00
_cell.angle_beta   90.00
_cell.angle_gamma   90.00
#
_symmetry.space_group_name_H-M   'P 1'
#
loop_
_entity.id
_entity.type
_entity.pdbx_description
1 polymer ?
#
loop_
_entity_poly.entity_id
_entity_poly.type
_entity_poly.pdbx_seq_one_letter_code
_entity_poly.pdbx_strand_id
1 'polypeptide(L)'
;MFGVDACTTFWPKIAYGCECPSAVSPATGCGTLCQDGSAVPNPDKLVGGKTCGDLEMASLFATDSNQCTAYQNIGIQCGCSKTGGLGPVYDEECFDYDQLLNITLLYTPPDNMFMYRISFGEDGRFYQEAGYYGQVFLIGYHQGVDAKHNTTSYGGGSMCGMFGPRTGVVTIVEDVSFSEPTITSVHEPSTCIYIAEMRVPTFCAGQ
;
A
#
# COMPACT_ATOMS: atom_id res chain seq x y z
N MET A 1 -32.58 -7.46 -30.46
CA MET A 1 -32.90 -7.36 -29.02
C MET A 1 -31.97 -8.32 -28.30
N PHE A 2 -30.82 -7.83 -27.83
CA PHE A 2 -29.94 -8.65 -26.99
C PHE A 2 -30.50 -8.57 -25.57
N GLY A 3 -30.95 -9.70 -25.03
CA GLY A 3 -31.59 -9.77 -23.73
C GLY A 3 -30.63 -9.40 -22.60
N VAL A 4 -31.17 -8.82 -21.53
CA VAL A 4 -30.48 -8.49 -20.27
C VAL A 4 -29.59 -9.62 -19.73
N ASP A 5 -29.92 -10.88 -20.03
CA ASP A 5 -29.17 -12.07 -19.60
C ASP A 5 -27.81 -12.26 -20.32
N ALA A 6 -27.65 -11.73 -21.54
CA ALA A 6 -26.38 -11.83 -22.27
C ALA A 6 -25.32 -10.87 -21.72
N CYS A 7 -25.73 -9.67 -21.27
CA CYS A 7 -24.80 -8.67 -20.76
C CYS A 7 -24.18 -9.06 -19.41
N THR A 8 -24.98 -9.63 -18.50
CA THR A 8 -24.50 -10.07 -17.18
C THR A 8 -23.60 -11.30 -17.26
N THR A 9 -23.81 -12.17 -18.25
CA THR A 9 -23.01 -13.40 -18.43
C THR A 9 -21.63 -13.12 -19.04
N PHE A 10 -21.53 -12.21 -20.00
CA PHE A 10 -20.27 -11.93 -20.70
C PHE A 10 -19.48 -10.77 -20.10
N TRP A 11 -20.14 -9.83 -19.39
CA TRP A 11 -19.50 -8.63 -18.84
C TRP A 11 -19.97 -8.36 -17.40
N PRO A 12 -19.74 -9.30 -16.47
CA PRO A 12 -20.31 -9.22 -15.12
C PRO A 12 -19.84 -7.99 -14.35
N LYS A 13 -18.58 -7.56 -14.56
CA LYS A 13 -18.02 -6.33 -13.96
C LYS A 13 -18.72 -5.06 -14.45
N ILE A 14 -18.99 -4.98 -15.75
CA ILE A 14 -19.66 -3.81 -16.35
C ILE A 14 -21.13 -3.79 -15.92
N ALA A 15 -21.81 -4.94 -15.97
CA ALA A 15 -23.19 -5.05 -15.54
C ALA A 15 -23.37 -4.68 -14.06
N TYR A 16 -22.41 -5.06 -13.20
CA TYR A 16 -22.39 -4.67 -11.79
C TYR A 16 -22.18 -3.17 -11.60
N GLY A 17 -21.22 -2.56 -12.31
CA GLY A 17 -20.98 -1.12 -12.29
C GLY A 17 -22.15 -0.28 -12.83
N CYS A 18 -23.00 -0.86 -13.67
CA CYS A 18 -24.24 -0.24 -14.16
C CYS A 18 -25.48 -0.58 -13.31
N GLU A 19 -25.30 -1.18 -12.13
CA GLU A 19 -26.38 -1.53 -11.18
C GLU A 19 -27.50 -2.39 -11.80
N CYS A 20 -27.14 -3.29 -12.73
CA CYS A 20 -28.12 -4.19 -13.33
C CYS A 20 -28.71 -5.15 -12.26
N PRO A 21 -30.04 -5.36 -12.22
CA PRO A 21 -30.69 -6.12 -11.13
C PRO A 21 -30.20 -7.57 -10.92
N SER A 22 -29.61 -8.17 -11.94
CA SER A 22 -29.09 -9.54 -11.93
C SER A 22 -27.56 -9.63 -11.80
N ALA A 23 -26.87 -8.48 -11.74
CA ALA A 23 -25.43 -8.44 -11.60
C ALA A 23 -25.05 -8.50 -10.11
N VAL A 24 -24.27 -9.52 -9.76
CA VAL A 24 -23.69 -9.69 -8.43
C VAL A 24 -22.19 -9.87 -8.56
N SER A 25 -21.44 -9.34 -7.59
CA SER A 25 -20.02 -9.61 -7.49
C SER A 25 -19.81 -11.11 -7.19
N PRO A 26 -18.74 -11.75 -7.71
CA PRO A 26 -18.39 -13.11 -7.37
C PRO A 26 -18.22 -13.29 -5.86
N ALA A 27 -18.77 -14.37 -5.30
CA ALA A 27 -18.57 -14.71 -3.87
C ALA A 27 -17.10 -15.03 -3.53
N THR A 28 -16.30 -15.36 -4.55
CA THR A 28 -14.85 -15.61 -4.44
C THR A 28 -14.02 -14.34 -4.67
N GLY A 29 -14.66 -13.19 -4.88
CA GLY A 29 -13.97 -11.90 -4.97
C GLY A 29 -13.38 -11.49 -3.63
N CYS A 30 -12.41 -10.58 -3.65
CA CYS A 30 -11.82 -10.05 -2.41
C CYS A 30 -12.80 -9.23 -1.56
N GLY A 31 -13.94 -8.83 -2.13
CA GLY A 31 -14.98 -8.05 -1.46
C GLY A 31 -14.77 -6.54 -1.60
N THR A 32 -15.46 -5.78 -0.77
CA THR A 32 -15.35 -4.32 -0.72
C THR A 32 -13.98 -3.88 -0.18
N LEU A 33 -13.50 -2.71 -0.58
CA LEU A 33 -12.25 -2.16 -0.05
C LEU A 33 -12.37 -1.81 1.44
N CYS A 34 -13.52 -1.29 1.87
CA CYS A 34 -13.78 -1.06 3.29
C CYS A 34 -14.25 -2.37 3.94
N GLN A 35 -13.56 -2.81 5.00
CA GLN A 35 -13.79 -4.12 5.62
C GLN A 35 -15.11 -4.20 6.42
N ASP A 36 -15.65 -3.07 6.86
CA ASP A 36 -17.02 -2.98 7.41
C ASP A 36 -18.11 -3.16 6.36
N GLY A 37 -17.76 -3.28 5.08
CA GLY A 37 -18.73 -3.31 3.99
C GLY A 37 -19.32 -1.94 3.67
N SER A 38 -18.80 -0.86 4.23
CA SER A 38 -19.21 0.50 3.87
C SER A 38 -18.72 0.87 2.47
N ALA A 39 -19.38 1.87 1.86
CA ALA A 39 -18.93 2.42 0.59
C ALA A 39 -17.64 3.22 0.78
N VAL A 40 -16.79 3.19 -0.24
CA VAL A 40 -15.53 3.93 -0.23
C VAL A 40 -15.78 5.44 -0.08
N PRO A 41 -15.22 6.11 0.95
CA PRO A 41 -15.56 7.50 1.26
C PRO A 41 -15.20 8.50 0.16
N ASN A 42 -14.10 8.28 -0.55
CA ASN A 42 -13.63 9.15 -1.63
C ASN A 42 -13.46 8.37 -2.94
N PRO A 43 -14.54 8.01 -3.65
CA PRO A 43 -14.47 7.13 -4.82
C PRO A 43 -13.64 7.72 -5.97
N ASP A 44 -13.61 9.04 -6.11
CA ASP A 44 -12.84 9.70 -7.19
C ASP A 44 -11.36 9.92 -6.87
N LYS A 45 -10.91 9.62 -5.64
CA LYS A 45 -9.51 9.77 -5.24
C LYS A 45 -8.64 8.82 -6.06
N LEU A 46 -7.53 9.33 -6.60
CA LEU A 46 -6.58 8.52 -7.34
C LEU A 46 -5.60 7.80 -6.39
N VAL A 47 -5.51 6.48 -6.52
CA VAL A 47 -4.58 5.60 -5.81
C VAL A 47 -3.96 4.65 -6.85
N GLY A 48 -2.62 4.65 -6.98
CA GLY A 48 -1.94 3.81 -7.98
C GLY A 48 -2.41 4.05 -9.43
N GLY A 49 -2.77 5.29 -9.77
CA GLY A 49 -3.25 5.67 -11.11
C GLY A 49 -4.67 5.24 -11.47
N LYS A 50 -5.45 4.72 -10.51
CA LYS A 50 -6.87 4.39 -10.67
C LYS A 50 -7.69 5.12 -9.62
N THR A 51 -8.96 5.37 -9.92
CA THR A 51 -9.85 5.93 -8.89
C THR A 51 -10.13 4.86 -7.83
N CYS A 52 -10.39 5.28 -6.61
CA CYS A 52 -10.82 4.40 -5.54
C CYS A 52 -12.08 3.60 -5.90
N GLY A 53 -12.99 4.17 -6.70
CA GLY A 53 -14.13 3.47 -7.28
C GLY A 53 -13.72 2.39 -8.29
N ASP A 54 -12.73 2.65 -9.14
CA ASP A 54 -12.19 1.63 -10.06
C ASP A 54 -11.53 0.47 -9.31
N LEU A 55 -10.86 0.79 -8.19
CA LEU A 55 -10.19 -0.18 -7.32
C LEU A 55 -11.19 -0.99 -6.49
N GLU A 56 -12.28 -0.37 -6.01
CA GLU A 56 -13.43 -1.05 -5.40
C GLU A 56 -13.99 -2.09 -6.34
N MET A 57 -14.25 -1.68 -7.58
CA MET A 57 -14.75 -2.57 -8.61
C MET A 57 -13.72 -3.64 -9.02
N ALA A 58 -12.42 -3.38 -8.88
CA ALA A 58 -11.39 -4.38 -9.11
C ALA A 58 -11.33 -5.41 -7.97
N SER A 59 -11.41 -4.96 -6.72
CA SER A 59 -11.43 -5.80 -5.51
C SER A 59 -12.58 -6.80 -5.53
N LEU A 60 -13.80 -6.33 -5.85
CA LEU A 60 -15.01 -7.16 -5.91
C LEU A 60 -14.90 -8.34 -6.91
N PHE A 61 -14.06 -8.21 -7.93
CA PHE A 61 -13.90 -9.21 -9.00
C PHE A 61 -12.54 -9.90 -9.00
N ALA A 62 -11.64 -9.54 -8.08
CA ALA A 62 -10.35 -10.18 -7.93
C ALA A 62 -10.52 -11.52 -7.20
N THR A 63 -10.31 -12.63 -7.91
CA THR A 63 -10.45 -13.99 -7.35
C THR A 63 -9.13 -14.59 -6.87
N ASP A 64 -8.02 -13.90 -7.08
CA ASP A 64 -6.72 -14.29 -6.56
C ASP A 64 -6.60 -13.84 -5.10
N SER A 65 -6.63 -14.80 -4.18
CA SER A 65 -6.57 -14.55 -2.74
C SER A 65 -5.32 -13.78 -2.33
N ASN A 66 -4.23 -13.87 -3.09
CA ASN A 66 -2.99 -13.14 -2.79
C ASN A 66 -3.13 -11.63 -3.02
N GLN A 67 -4.10 -11.20 -3.82
CA GLN A 67 -4.37 -9.79 -4.11
C GLN A 67 -5.32 -9.16 -3.09
N CYS A 68 -6.07 -9.96 -2.33
CA CYS A 68 -7.07 -9.42 -1.40
C CYS A 68 -6.46 -8.57 -0.28
N THR A 69 -5.30 -8.98 0.24
CA THR A 69 -4.56 -8.16 1.21
C THR A 69 -4.11 -6.82 0.61
N ALA A 70 -3.77 -6.78 -0.67
CA ALA A 70 -3.41 -5.53 -1.35
C ALA A 70 -4.64 -4.60 -1.47
N TYR A 71 -5.81 -5.14 -1.81
CA TYR A 71 -7.05 -4.35 -1.87
C TYR A 71 -7.49 -3.82 -0.50
N GLN A 72 -7.30 -4.58 0.58
CA GLN A 72 -7.56 -4.08 1.93
C GLN A 72 -6.69 -2.86 2.27
N ASN A 73 -5.42 -2.87 1.87
CA ASN A 73 -4.52 -1.73 2.07
C ASN A 73 -4.88 -0.54 1.17
N ILE A 74 -5.39 -0.80 -0.04
CA ILE A 74 -5.93 0.23 -0.92
C ILE A 74 -7.16 0.90 -0.28
N GLY A 75 -8.01 0.15 0.42
CA GLY A 75 -9.15 0.71 1.15
C GLY A 75 -8.77 1.78 2.15
N ILE A 76 -7.68 1.56 2.90
CA ILE A 76 -7.14 2.58 3.81
C ILE A 76 -6.72 3.84 3.04
N GLN A 77 -5.98 3.69 1.94
CA GLN A 77 -5.59 4.82 1.09
C GLN A 77 -6.79 5.57 0.49
N CYS A 78 -7.90 4.87 0.31
CA CYS A 78 -9.17 5.41 -0.15
C CYS A 78 -10.04 6.04 0.97
N GLY A 79 -9.56 6.02 2.21
CA GLY A 79 -10.19 6.65 3.37
C GLY A 79 -11.11 5.74 4.17
N CYS A 80 -11.15 4.43 3.89
CA CYS A 80 -11.88 3.48 4.72
C CYS A 80 -11.33 3.50 6.15
N SER A 81 -12.23 3.53 7.14
CA SER A 81 -11.86 3.34 8.53
C SER A 81 -11.44 1.89 8.75
N LYS A 82 -10.40 1.66 9.56
CA LYS A 82 -9.99 0.30 9.94
C LYS A 82 -11.04 -0.35 10.83
N THR A 83 -12.03 -1.00 10.24
CA THR A 83 -13.01 -1.83 10.95
C THR A 83 -12.55 -3.28 10.92
N GLY A 84 -11.71 -3.63 11.90
CA GLY A 84 -11.09 -4.95 12.05
C GLY A 84 -9.63 -4.80 12.47
N GLY A 85 -9.39 -4.70 13.78
CA GLY A 85 -8.08 -4.36 14.33
C GLY A 85 -6.97 -5.33 13.92
N LEU A 86 -5.89 -4.76 13.39
CA LEU A 86 -4.47 -5.16 13.57
C LEU A 86 -3.56 -4.09 12.91
N GLY A 87 -3.88 -2.82 13.12
CA GLY A 87 -2.94 -1.73 12.86
C GLY A 87 -3.01 -0.76 14.03
N PRO A 88 -1.90 -0.15 14.45
CA PRO A 88 -1.89 0.78 15.57
C PRO A 88 -2.93 1.88 15.31
N VAL A 89 -3.81 2.06 16.29
CA VAL A 89 -4.59 3.28 16.43
C VAL A 89 -3.56 4.34 16.83
N TYR A 90 -3.30 5.31 15.96
CA TYR A 90 -2.48 6.47 16.32
C TYR A 90 -3.34 7.36 17.23
N ASP A 91 -3.48 6.97 18.50
CA ASP A 91 -4.17 7.75 19.55
C ASP A 91 -3.25 8.84 20.15
N GLU A 92 -2.07 9.05 19.57
CA GLU A 92 -1.09 10.01 20.06
C GLU A 92 -1.06 11.25 19.16
N GLU A 93 -1.08 12.44 19.77
CA GLU A 93 -0.89 13.73 19.10
C GLU A 93 0.52 13.89 18.47
N CYS A 94 1.35 12.86 18.57
CA CYS A 94 2.74 12.83 18.13
C CYS A 94 3.16 11.44 17.61
N PHE A 95 4.24 11.41 16.83
CA PHE A 95 4.84 10.22 16.27
C PHE A 95 5.89 9.62 17.21
N ASP A 96 5.78 8.31 17.44
CA ASP A 96 6.77 7.49 18.13
C ASP A 96 7.29 6.35 17.22
N TYR A 97 8.57 6.01 17.34
CA TYR A 97 9.18 4.97 16.50
C TYR A 97 8.59 3.58 16.73
N ASP A 98 8.07 3.28 17.92
CA ASP A 98 7.42 2.02 18.23
C ASP A 98 6.13 1.83 17.40
N GLN A 99 5.52 2.92 16.93
CA GLN A 99 4.37 2.87 16.03
C GLN A 99 4.73 2.22 14.69
N LEU A 100 6.02 2.21 14.29
CA LEU A 100 6.48 1.57 13.06
C LEU A 100 6.48 0.04 13.12
N LEU A 101 6.58 -0.56 14.32
CA LEU A 101 6.78 -2.00 14.48
C LEU A 101 5.62 -2.86 13.97
N ASN A 102 4.43 -2.27 13.83
CA ASN A 102 3.21 -2.98 13.43
C ASN A 102 2.61 -2.45 12.12
N ILE A 103 3.38 -1.70 11.33
CA ILE A 103 2.88 -1.14 10.07
C ILE A 103 3.70 -1.58 8.87
N THR A 104 3.00 -1.64 7.74
CA THR A 104 3.60 -1.80 6.43
C THR A 104 3.11 -0.66 5.57
N LEU A 105 4.05 0.15 5.08
CA LEU A 105 3.77 1.30 4.24
C LEU A 105 3.94 0.91 2.77
N LEU A 106 3.05 1.45 1.94
CA LEU A 106 3.06 1.24 0.50
C LEU A 106 3.30 2.58 -0.19
N TYR A 107 4.07 2.56 -1.27
CA TYR A 107 4.30 3.73 -2.12
C TYR A 107 4.34 3.32 -3.59
N THR A 108 3.61 4.04 -4.43
CA THR A 108 3.67 3.88 -5.89
C THR A 108 4.02 5.24 -6.48
N PRO A 109 5.16 5.39 -7.19
CA PRO A 109 5.49 6.65 -7.86
C PRO A 109 4.47 6.98 -8.95
N PRO A 110 4.37 8.25 -9.38
CA PRO A 110 3.39 8.68 -10.39
C PRO A 110 3.49 7.96 -11.74
N ASP A 111 4.65 7.40 -12.08
CA ASP A 111 4.87 6.62 -13.30
C ASP A 111 4.27 5.21 -13.25
N ASN A 112 3.81 4.76 -12.07
CA ASN A 112 3.27 3.43 -11.77
C ASN A 112 4.15 2.26 -12.25
N MET A 113 5.46 2.48 -12.43
CA MET A 113 6.36 1.42 -12.87
C MET A 113 6.61 0.40 -11.76
N PHE A 114 6.69 0.89 -10.52
CA PHE A 114 7.02 0.08 -9.35
C PHE A 114 6.09 0.41 -8.19
N MET A 115 5.80 -0.60 -7.38
CA MET A 115 5.23 -0.44 -6.05
C MET A 115 6.29 -0.77 -5.02
N TYR A 116 6.38 0.01 -3.96
CA TYR A 116 7.30 -0.19 -2.87
C TYR A 116 6.52 -0.58 -1.62
N ARG A 117 7.03 -1.57 -0.89
CA ARG A 117 6.47 -2.03 0.39
C ARG A 117 7.56 -1.99 1.46
N ILE A 118 7.31 -1.27 2.54
CA ILE A 118 8.27 -1.03 3.61
C ILE A 118 7.63 -1.42 4.95
N SER A 119 8.20 -2.40 5.64
CA SER A 119 7.82 -2.79 7.00
C SER A 119 9.03 -2.75 7.93
N PHE A 120 8.76 -2.58 9.23
CA PHE A 120 9.79 -2.34 10.25
C PHE A 120 9.79 -3.47 11.30
N GLY A 121 10.67 -3.38 12.29
CA GLY A 121 10.85 -4.41 13.33
C GLY A 121 11.77 -5.55 12.91
N GLU A 122 11.77 -6.64 13.68
CA GLU A 122 12.66 -7.81 13.49
C GLU A 122 12.45 -8.49 12.14
N ASP A 123 11.19 -8.58 11.69
CA ASP A 123 10.80 -9.15 10.41
C ASP A 123 10.57 -8.09 9.31
N GLY A 124 10.98 -6.84 9.57
CA GLY A 124 10.79 -5.71 8.67
C GLY A 124 11.54 -5.87 7.34
N ARG A 125 10.92 -5.47 6.23
CA ARG A 125 11.47 -5.63 4.88
C ARG A 125 11.11 -4.45 3.99
N PHE A 126 12.04 -4.13 3.09
CA PHE A 126 11.83 -3.17 2.01
C PHE A 126 11.82 -3.94 0.69
N TYR A 127 10.71 -3.85 -0.06
CA TYR A 127 10.53 -4.44 -1.37
C TYR A 127 10.27 -3.40 -2.46
N GLN A 128 10.69 -3.74 -3.67
CA GLN A 128 10.24 -3.14 -4.92
C GLN A 128 9.52 -4.21 -5.73
N GLU A 129 8.31 -3.92 -6.20
CA GLU A 129 7.46 -4.81 -6.98
C GLU A 129 7.20 -4.17 -8.35
N ALA A 130 7.62 -4.81 -9.42
CA ALA A 130 7.37 -4.33 -10.78
C ALA A 130 5.95 -4.70 -11.22
N GLY A 131 5.08 -3.69 -11.36
CA GLY A 131 3.63 -3.87 -11.55
C GLY A 131 3.23 -4.67 -12.80
N TYR A 132 4.09 -4.74 -13.83
CA TYR A 132 3.78 -5.43 -15.09
C TYR A 132 4.23 -6.90 -15.16
N TYR A 133 5.24 -7.30 -14.39
CA TYR A 133 5.84 -8.64 -14.48
C TYR A 133 5.73 -9.46 -13.19
N GLY A 134 5.15 -8.89 -12.12
CA GLY A 134 5.07 -9.56 -10.81
C GLY A 134 6.43 -9.85 -10.18
N GLN A 135 7.49 -9.20 -10.67
CA GLN A 135 8.84 -9.38 -10.12
C GLN A 135 8.94 -8.61 -8.81
N VAL A 136 9.31 -9.33 -7.75
CA VAL A 136 9.53 -8.77 -6.42
C VAL A 136 11.03 -8.79 -6.15
N PHE A 137 11.60 -7.61 -5.96
CA PHE A 137 12.99 -7.42 -5.55
C PHE A 137 13.02 -7.05 -4.07
N LEU A 138 13.71 -7.85 -3.26
CA LEU A 138 14.02 -7.48 -1.88
C LEU A 138 15.11 -6.42 -1.91
N ILE A 139 14.80 -5.22 -1.43
CA ILE A 139 15.76 -4.14 -1.24
C ILE A 139 16.58 -4.41 0.03
N GLY A 140 15.97 -4.88 1.11
CA GLY A 140 16.70 -5.32 2.30
C GLY A 140 15.82 -5.71 3.46
N TYR A 141 16.43 -6.37 4.45
CA TYR A 141 15.88 -6.64 5.77
C TYR A 141 16.16 -5.44 6.68
N HIS A 142 15.17 -5.06 7.47
CA HIS A 142 15.27 -3.97 8.43
C HIS A 142 16.41 -4.23 9.43
N GLN A 143 17.33 -3.29 9.55
CA GLN A 143 18.51 -3.38 10.42
C GLN A 143 18.35 -2.59 11.71
N GLY A 144 17.35 -1.70 11.78
CA GLY A 144 17.05 -0.89 12.94
C GLY A 144 16.90 0.60 12.62
N VAL A 145 16.45 1.31 13.64
CA VAL A 145 16.20 2.75 13.63
C VAL A 145 17.39 3.48 14.25
N ASP A 146 17.86 4.53 13.58
CA ASP A 146 18.75 5.55 14.13
C ASP A 146 17.93 6.80 14.42
N ALA A 147 17.43 6.88 15.66
CA ALA A 147 16.60 7.99 16.12
C ALA A 147 17.36 9.33 16.15
N LYS A 148 18.69 9.32 16.26
CA LYS A 148 19.48 10.55 16.27
C LYS A 148 19.51 11.22 14.89
N HIS A 149 19.51 10.43 13.84
CA HIS A 149 19.54 10.92 12.47
C HIS A 149 18.17 10.84 11.77
N ASN A 150 17.12 10.40 12.49
CA ASN A 150 15.79 10.13 11.95
C ASN A 150 15.83 9.25 10.69
N THR A 151 16.53 8.12 10.79
CA THR A 151 16.62 7.17 9.66
C THR A 151 16.37 5.75 10.12
N THR A 152 15.94 4.89 9.19
CA THR A 152 16.03 3.45 9.35
C THR A 152 16.73 2.83 8.13
N SER A 153 17.47 1.75 8.36
CA SER A 153 18.30 1.13 7.33
C SER A 153 17.85 -0.29 7.01
N TYR A 154 18.07 -0.68 5.75
CA TYR A 154 17.71 -1.96 5.19
C TYR A 154 18.91 -2.55 4.44
N GLY A 155 19.31 -3.76 4.81
CA GLY A 155 20.50 -4.42 4.29
C GLY A 155 20.26 -5.88 3.89
N GLY A 156 21.20 -6.46 3.16
CA GLY A 156 21.14 -7.89 2.78
C GLY A 156 20.03 -8.21 1.77
N GLY A 157 19.67 -7.27 0.90
CA GLY A 157 18.67 -7.48 -0.14
C GLY A 157 19.10 -8.47 -1.23
N SER A 158 18.21 -8.68 -2.22
CA SER A 158 18.47 -9.52 -3.38
C SER A 158 19.69 -9.02 -4.17
N MET A 159 20.48 -9.96 -4.70
CA MET A 159 21.65 -9.64 -5.53
C MET A 159 21.28 -8.82 -6.77
N CYS A 160 22.10 -7.80 -7.03
CA CYS A 160 21.99 -6.89 -8.15
C CYS A 160 23.21 -7.02 -9.07
N GLY A 161 23.34 -8.18 -9.69
CA GLY A 161 24.46 -8.49 -10.58
C GLY A 161 25.82 -8.22 -9.91
N MET A 162 26.64 -7.38 -10.54
CA MET A 162 27.97 -7.03 -10.05
C MET A 162 27.98 -5.92 -8.98
N PHE A 163 26.85 -5.25 -8.72
CA PHE A 163 26.75 -4.14 -7.76
C PHE A 163 26.54 -4.61 -6.32
N GLY A 164 26.43 -5.92 -6.10
CA GLY A 164 26.21 -6.52 -4.79
C GLY A 164 24.73 -6.61 -4.41
N PRO A 165 24.41 -6.92 -3.14
CA PRO A 165 23.04 -6.95 -2.67
C PRO A 165 22.43 -5.54 -2.64
N ARG A 166 21.13 -5.44 -2.92
CA ARG A 166 20.39 -4.20 -2.74
C ARG A 166 20.44 -3.74 -1.28
N THR A 167 20.33 -2.43 -1.09
CA THR A 167 20.23 -1.78 0.22
C THR A 167 19.30 -0.58 0.16
N GLY A 168 18.72 -0.21 1.30
CA GLY A 168 17.81 0.91 1.38
C GLY A 168 17.96 1.71 2.66
N VAL A 169 17.65 2.99 2.61
CA VAL A 169 17.49 3.85 3.80
C VAL A 169 16.16 4.57 3.68
N VAL A 170 15.42 4.67 4.79
CA VAL A 170 14.25 5.53 4.89
C VAL A 170 14.62 6.71 5.78
N THR A 171 14.55 7.91 5.24
CA THR A 171 14.66 9.16 6.00
C THR A 171 13.28 9.54 6.51
N ILE A 172 13.19 9.86 7.80
CA ILE A 172 11.95 10.15 8.52
C ILE A 172 11.94 11.64 8.79
N VAL A 173 10.93 12.33 8.27
CA VAL A 173 10.85 13.79 8.32
C VAL A 173 9.52 14.19 8.93
N GLU A 174 9.59 15.01 9.97
CA GLU A 174 8.42 15.62 10.58
C GLU A 174 7.71 16.53 9.56
N ASP A 175 6.39 16.38 9.47
CA ASP A 175 5.52 17.24 8.68
C ASP A 175 4.11 17.24 9.29
N VAL A 176 3.74 18.36 9.90
CA VAL A 176 2.46 18.57 10.59
C VAL A 176 1.24 18.46 9.67
N SER A 177 1.43 18.44 8.35
CA SER A 177 0.35 18.18 7.40
C SER A 177 -0.03 16.70 7.29
N PHE A 178 0.78 15.80 7.86
CA PHE A 178 0.51 14.37 7.93
C PHE A 178 0.04 13.98 9.33
N SER A 179 -1.03 13.19 9.39
CA SER A 179 -1.57 12.61 10.62
C SER A 179 -1.08 11.17 10.88
N GLU A 180 -0.37 10.57 9.92
CA GLU A 180 0.17 9.22 10.03
C GLU A 180 1.44 9.05 9.17
N PRO A 181 2.32 8.09 9.51
CA PRO A 181 3.50 7.76 8.72
C PRO A 181 3.16 7.43 7.27
N THR A 182 3.73 8.17 6.34
CA THR A 182 3.45 8.05 4.91
C THR A 182 4.73 8.14 4.10
N ILE A 183 4.98 7.18 3.21
CA ILE A 183 6.10 7.27 2.26
C ILE A 183 5.72 8.26 1.15
N THR A 184 6.51 9.31 0.97
CA THR A 184 6.27 10.37 -0.03
C THR A 184 7.13 10.22 -1.27
N SER A 185 8.29 9.58 -1.15
CA SER A 185 9.15 9.31 -2.29
C SER A 185 10.02 8.08 -2.06
N VAL A 186 10.38 7.43 -3.18
CA VAL A 186 11.44 6.43 -3.24
C VAL A 186 12.20 6.67 -4.54
N HIS A 187 13.52 6.71 -4.45
CA HIS A 187 14.38 6.85 -5.62
C HIS A 187 15.69 6.07 -5.43
N GLU A 188 16.35 5.78 -6.55
CA GLU A 188 17.58 4.99 -6.61
C GLU A 188 18.74 5.94 -6.98
N PRO A 189 19.39 6.61 -6.01
CA PRO A 189 20.47 7.56 -6.32
C PRO A 189 21.71 6.93 -6.97
N SER A 190 21.89 5.62 -6.78
CA SER A 190 22.94 4.81 -7.39
C SER A 190 22.42 3.40 -7.55
N THR A 191 22.95 2.66 -8.53
CA THR A 191 22.47 1.31 -8.86
C THR A 191 22.33 0.44 -7.62
N CYS A 192 21.10 -0.02 -7.37
CA CYS A 192 20.71 -0.90 -6.26
C CYS A 192 20.88 -0.35 -4.84
N ILE A 193 20.98 0.98 -4.71
CA ILE A 193 20.89 1.72 -3.45
C ILE A 193 19.63 2.55 -3.50
N TYR A 194 18.73 2.38 -2.53
CA TYR A 194 17.43 3.05 -2.49
C TYR A 194 17.36 4.04 -1.33
N ILE A 195 16.78 5.22 -1.58
CA ILE A 195 16.41 6.18 -0.54
C ILE A 195 14.91 6.40 -0.62
N ALA A 196 14.24 6.17 0.50
CA ALA A 196 12.85 6.51 0.71
C ALA A 196 12.75 7.71 1.66
N GLU A 197 11.75 8.56 1.44
CA GLU A 197 11.36 9.59 2.39
C GLU A 197 10.00 9.23 2.99
N MET A 198 9.92 9.27 4.32
CA MET A 198 8.71 9.07 5.09
C MET A 198 8.37 10.36 5.82
N ARG A 199 7.14 10.84 5.67
CA ARG A 199 6.57 11.94 6.44
C ARG A 199 5.78 11.39 7.61
N VAL A 200 5.96 12.02 8.77
CA VAL A 200 5.31 11.65 10.02
C VAL A 200 4.74 12.90 10.71
N PRO A 201 3.74 12.76 11.59
CA PRO A 201 3.33 13.82 12.51
C PRO A 201 4.49 14.33 13.38
N THR A 202 4.23 15.35 14.19
CA THR A 202 5.20 15.90 15.14
C THR A 202 5.80 14.81 16.02
N PHE A 203 7.12 14.76 16.20
CA PHE A 203 7.76 13.78 17.08
C PHE A 203 7.32 13.97 18.55
N CYS A 204 7.20 12.86 19.28
CA CYS A 204 6.91 12.94 20.71
C CYS A 204 8.06 13.59 21.49
N ALA A 205 7.73 14.40 22.49
CA ALA A 205 8.72 15.13 23.27
C ALA A 205 9.60 14.16 24.08
N GLY A 206 10.92 14.21 23.88
CA GLY A 206 11.90 13.44 24.64
C GLY A 206 12.51 12.23 23.92
N GLN A 207 12.32 12.11 22.60
CA GLN A 207 13.06 11.19 21.73
C GLN A 207 14.44 11.71 21.35
#